data_AF-A0A2H0SVP1-F1
#
_entry.id   AF-A0A2H0SVP1-F1
#
_cell.length_a   1.000
_cell.length_b   1.000
_cell.length_c   1.000
_cell.angle_alpha   90.00
_cell.angle_beta   90.00
_cell.angle_gamma   90.00
#
_symmetry.space_group_name_H-M   'P 1'
#
loop_
_entity.id
_entity.type
_entity.pdbx_description
1 polymer ?
#
loop_
_entity_poly.entity_id
_entity_poly.type
_entity_poly.pdbx_seq_one_letter_code
_entity_poly.pdbx_strand_id
1 'polypeptide(L)' 'MKKDDKQKLQALEVGELTTKLEELRQENNKTYLEHRAGKLNNPAKLAMLRKMIARTATVLGEKMRLVK' A
#
# COMPACT_ATOMS: atom_id res chain seq x y z
N MET A 1 -8.36 14.02 2.26
CA MET A 1 -7.99 12.81 1.48
C MET A 1 -9.21 11.91 1.39
N LYS A 2 -9.54 11.45 0.19
CA LYS A 2 -10.87 10.96 -0.20
C LYS A 2 -11.24 9.64 0.48
N LYS A 3 -12.45 9.56 1.07
CA LYS A 3 -13.06 8.33 1.60
C LYS A 3 -13.12 7.22 0.54
N ASP A 4 -13.12 7.61 -0.72
CA ASP A 4 -13.17 6.76 -1.91
C ASP A 4 -12.06 5.71 -1.96
N ASP A 5 -10.85 5.99 -1.45
CA ASP A 5 -9.74 5.03 -1.52
C ASP A 5 -9.94 3.84 -0.57
N LYS A 6 -10.56 4.05 0.61
CA LYS A 6 -10.83 2.96 1.55
C LYS A 6 -11.92 2.04 0.99
N GLN A 7 -13.00 2.61 0.45
CA GLN A 7 -14.08 1.85 -0.15
C GLN A 7 -13.61 1.02 -1.35
N LYS A 8 -12.73 1.58 -2.19
CA LYS A 8 -12.11 0.85 -3.30
C LYS A 8 -11.27 -0.33 -2.83
N LEU A 9 -10.49 -0.16 -1.76
CA LEU A 9 -9.71 -1.27 -1.19
C LEU A 9 -10.62 -2.33 -0.53
N GLN A 10 -11.73 -1.92 0.08
CA GLN A 10 -12.70 -2.85 0.66
C GLN A 10 -13.48 -3.64 -0.40
N ALA A 11 -13.63 -3.11 -1.61
CA ALA A 11 -14.27 -3.81 -2.72
C ALA A 11 -13.40 -4.95 -3.31
N LEU A 12 -12.08 -4.89 -3.14
CA LEU A 12 -11.16 -5.92 -3.63
C LEU A 12 -11.28 -7.22 -2.84
N GLU A 13 -11.04 -8.35 -3.51
CA GLU A 13 -10.95 -9.64 -2.84
C GLU A 13 -9.68 -9.76 -1.99
N VAL A 14 -9.67 -10.71 -1.05
CA VAL A 14 -8.53 -10.95 -0.16
C VAL A 14 -7.27 -11.29 -0.97
N GLY A 15 -7.39 -12.12 -2.01
CA GLY A 15 -6.29 -12.46 -2.91
C GLY A 15 -5.72 -11.25 -3.64
N GLU A 16 -6.59 -10.40 -4.19
CA GLU A 16 -6.17 -9.17 -4.86
C GLU A 16 -5.50 -8.16 -3.91
N LEU A 17 -6.00 -8.05 -2.68
CA LEU A 17 -5.40 -7.21 -1.65
C LEU A 17 -4.01 -7.71 -1.25
N THR A 18 -3.80 -9.03 -1.18
CA THR A 18 -2.47 -9.59 -0.89
C THR A 18 -1.48 -9.31 -2.01
N THR A 19 -1.87 -9.51 -3.28
CA THR A 19 -1.02 -9.20 -4.44
C THR A 19 -0.66 -7.72 -4.46
N LYS A 20 -1.67 -6.85 -4.27
CA LYS A 20 -1.47 -5.41 -4.24
C LYS A 20 -0.57 -4.94 -3.09
N LEU A 21 -0.63 -5.60 -1.94
CA LEU A 21 0.25 -5.32 -0.81
C LEU A 21 1.71 -5.62 -1.16
N GLU A 22 1.97 -6.75 -1.80
CA GLU A 22 3.31 -7.15 -2.22
C GLU A 22 3.88 -6.21 -3.30
N GLU A 23 3.07 -5.84 -4.29
CA GLU A 23 3.45 -4.84 -5.30
C GLU A 23 3.85 -3.50 -4.65
N LEU A 24 3.04 -2.99 -3.72
CA LEU A 24 3.33 -1.74 -3.02
C LEU A 24 4.62 -1.82 -2.18
N ARG A 25 4.91 -2.99 -1.59
CA ARG A 25 6.15 -3.23 -0.85
C ARG A 25 7.37 -3.24 -1.77
N GLN A 26 7.28 -3.91 -2.91
CA GLN A 26 8.34 -3.91 -3.92
C GLN A 26 8.60 -2.50 -4.44
N GLU A 27 7.55 -1.73 -4.75
CA GLU A 27 7.69 -0.34 -5.19
C GLU A 27 8.31 0.53 -4.09
N ASN A 28 7.90 0.35 -2.83
CA ASN A 28 8.50 1.08 -1.71
C ASN A 28 9.98 0.77 -1.54
N ASN A 29 10.39 -0.49 -1.70
CA ASN A 29 11.80 -0.88 -1.61
C ASN A 29 12.62 -0.28 -2.75
N LYS A 30 12.12 -0.34 -3.99
CA LYS A 30 12.75 0.32 -5.14
C LYS A 30 12.89 1.82 -4.90
N THR A 31 11.81 2.48 -4.49
CA THR A 31 11.78 3.93 -4.21
C THR A 31 12.73 4.30 -3.07
N TYR A 32 12.85 3.44 -2.04
CA TYR A 32 13.79 3.63 -0.94
C TYR A 32 15.25 3.57 -1.42
N LEU A 33 15.58 2.61 -2.29
CA LEU A 33 16.91 2.52 -2.89
C LEU A 33 17.23 3.73 -3.77
N GLU A 34 16.28 4.18 -4.59
CA GLU A 34 16.41 5.41 -5.40
C GLU A 34 16.61 6.65 -4.52
N HIS A 35 15.87 6.76 -3.40
CA HIS A 35 16.04 7.83 -2.42
C HIS A 35 17.43 7.81 -1.79
N ARG A 36 17.87 6.63 -1.35
CA ARG A 36 19.20 6.45 -0.75
C ARG A 36 20.33 6.76 -1.75
N ALA A 37 20.12 6.48 -3.03
CA ALA A 37 21.06 6.80 -4.10
C ALA A 37 21.03 8.28 -4.52
N GLY A 38 20.16 9.12 -3.92
CA GLY A 38 19.98 10.53 -4.29
C GLY A 38 19.33 10.74 -5.66
N LYS A 39 18.73 9.69 -6.24
CA LYS A 39 18.10 9.70 -7.58
C LYS A 39 16.57 9.84 -7.51
N LEU A 40 15.99 9.96 -6.32
CA LEU A 40 14.55 10.08 -6.17
C LEU A 40 14.09 11.52 -6.45
N ASN A 41 13.44 11.71 -7.59
CA ASN A 41 12.89 13.01 -8.00
C ASN A 41 11.78 13.52 -7.07
N ASN A 42 11.04 12.63 -6.40
CA ASN A 42 9.94 13.00 -5.53
C ASN A 42 10.00 12.27 -4.17
N PRO A 43 10.57 12.89 -3.12
CA PRO A 43 10.66 12.31 -1.79
C PRO A 43 9.30 11.99 -1.14
N ALA A 44 8.25 12.75 -1.49
CA ALA A 44 6.90 12.53 -0.96
C ALA A 44 6.30 11.18 -1.42
N LYS A 45 6.81 10.62 -2.53
CA LYS A 45 6.40 9.30 -3.04
C LYS A 45 6.63 8.21 -1.99
N LEU A 46 7.74 8.26 -1.24
CA LEU A 46 8.04 7.29 -0.20
C LEU A 46 7.00 7.31 0.93
N ALA A 47 6.62 8.52 1.37
CA ALA A 47 5.61 8.69 2.40
C ALA A 47 4.22 8.26 1.93
N MET A 48 3.87 8.51 0.66
CA MET A 48 2.61 8.03 0.07
C MET A 48 2.55 6.51 0.00
N LEU A 49 3.61 5.86 -0.49
CA LEU A 49 3.69 4.40 -0.58
C LEU A 49 3.54 3.74 0.79
N ARG A 50 4.25 4.24 1.81
CA ARG A 50 4.11 3.73 3.19
C ARG A 50 2.69 3.86 3.72
N LYS A 51 2.02 4.98 3.46
CA LYS A 51 0.60 5.18 3.84
C LYS A 51 -0.33 4.22 3.09
N MET A 52 -0.07 3.97 1.82
CA MET A 52 -0.86 3.00 1.03
C MET A 52 -0.68 1.58 1.55
N ILE A 53 0.55 1.14 1.83
CA ILE A 53 0.84 -0.16 2.44
C ILE A 53 0.07 -0.32 3.75
N ALA A 54 0.14 0.68 4.65
CA ALA A 54 -0.55 0.63 5.93
C ALA A 54 -2.08 0.52 5.78
N ARG A 55 -2.67 1.23 4.80
CA ARG A 55 -4.10 1.14 4.51
C ARG A 55 -4.51 -0.22 3.98
N THR A 56 -3.78 -0.75 2.98
CA THR A 56 -4.04 -2.06 2.40
C THR A 56 -3.91 -3.15 3.47
N ALA A 57 -2.87 -3.10 4.31
CA ALA A 57 -2.69 -4.04 5.41
C ALA A 57 -3.83 -3.96 6.44
N THR A 58 -4.31 -2.75 6.75
CA THR A 58 -5.45 -2.56 7.66
C THR A 58 -6.72 -3.18 7.10
N VAL A 59 -7.06 -2.91 5.83
CA VAL A 59 -8.26 -3.47 5.18
C VAL A 59 -8.16 -5.00 5.06
N LEU A 60 -6.98 -5.53 4.74
CA LEU A 60 -6.74 -6.97 4.72
C LEU A 60 -6.97 -7.58 6.10
N GLY A 61 -6.45 -6.95 7.16
CA GLY A 61 -6.66 -7.38 8.55
C GLY A 61 -8.13 -7.28 8.98
N GLU A 62 -8.84 -6.22 8.60
CA GLU A 62 -10.29 -6.08 8.80
C GLU A 62 -11.04 -7.25 8.13
N LYS A 63 -10.73 -7.57 6.87
CA LYS A 63 -11.35 -8.68 6.14
C LYS A 63 -11.03 -10.05 6.74
N MET A 64 -9.78 -10.32 7.09
CA MET A 64 -9.39 -11.60 7.70
C MET A 64 -10.06 -11.84 9.06
N ARG A 65 -10.35 -10.78 9.83
CA ARG A 65 -11.10 -10.89 11.10
C ARG A 65 -12.58 -11.19 10.89
N LEU A 66 -13.18 -10.72 9.80
CA LEU A 66 -14.59 -10.95 9.47
C LEU A 66 -14.88 -12.35 8.91
N VAL A 67 -13.85 -13.07 8.44
CA VAL A 67 -13.95 -14.45 7.92
C VAL A 67 -13.90 -15.50 9.04
N LYS A 68 -13.81 -15.08 10.30
CA LYS A 68 -13.69 -15.93 11.48
C LYS A 68 -15.03 -16.15 12.17
#